data_AF-A0A7C1U114-F1
#
_entry.id   AF-A0A7C1U114-F1
#
_cell.length_a   1.000
_cell.length_b   1.000
_cell.length_c   1.000
_cell.angle_alpha   90.00
_cell.angle_beta   90.00
_cell.angle_gamma   90.00
#
_symmetry.space_group_name_H-M   'P 1'
#
loop_
_entity.id
_entity.type
_entity.pdbx_description
1 polymer ?
#
loop_
_entity_poly.entity_id
_entity_poly.type
_entity_poly.pdbx_seq_one_letter_code
_entity_poly.pdbx_strand_id
1 'polypeptide(L)'
;MGWLNSLSIRFKILLVVGLAIAGFAVNLAYNYSVTGTNAGRLHSVRDVYFPTLERVDANRVRLDKIKVTLNSAVDSGESDMIDDADELAEAMRNTFAEIAQLDPAVAAGAERLAGLFDSYYGVARELTAGMVEESIEPARIKPLADEMGKALKDFSSELEAFRKAGHERFTGAIAAANEASDTALQVGLFVSLIVALLVGGFGYLVSTAVSRSILDVGHSLQEIAKGEGDLTRRLRASGNDEIGQLVDSFNLFVEKLQGVIGEVAGAVAQLASAGEQMSAISAEGRKSVDLELQETEHVATAMNQMTATVHDVSRNAAAAAEGAHRASAEAESGRQVVEGTIASINGLAREVERAAEVIHQLENDSENIGVVLDVIRGISEQTNLLALNAAIEAARAGEQGRGFAVVADEVRTLAGRTQQSTQEIQEMIERLQSGASQAVAVMEEGRKQAQASVEQAGKAGQSLAAITEVVGSINEMNTQIATAAEEQSAVAEEINGNIARINEVASQAAAGAQQTASASDEMARLASHLQSLVGQFKV
;
A
#
# COMPACT_ATOMS: atom_id res chain seq x y z
N MET A 1 43.39 -6.73 34.79
CA MET A 1 41.99 -6.32 35.03
C MET A 1 41.00 -6.77 33.94
N GLY A 2 41.42 -7.31 32.78
CA GLY A 2 40.47 -7.71 31.72
C GLY A 2 39.49 -8.83 32.09
N TRP A 3 39.89 -9.78 32.95
CA TRP A 3 39.00 -10.86 33.41
C TRP A 3 37.80 -10.36 34.22
N LEU A 4 37.99 -9.29 35.02
CA LEU A 4 36.87 -8.68 35.75
C LEU A 4 35.83 -8.12 34.78
N ASN A 5 36.23 -7.51 33.66
CA ASN A 5 35.27 -6.91 32.72
C ASN A 5 34.45 -7.93 31.92
N SER A 6 34.84 -9.20 31.88
CA SER A 6 34.07 -10.28 31.23
C SER A 6 33.08 -10.97 32.16
N LEU A 7 33.14 -10.72 33.47
CA LEU A 7 32.23 -11.33 34.43
C LEU A 7 30.94 -10.52 34.57
N SER A 8 29.83 -11.25 34.75
CA SER A 8 28.53 -10.65 35.06
C SER A 8 28.60 -9.80 36.32
N ILE A 9 27.87 -8.69 36.32
CA ILE A 9 27.79 -7.79 37.48
C ILE A 9 27.32 -8.57 38.71
N ARG A 10 26.37 -9.48 38.52
CA ARG A 10 25.89 -10.39 39.57
C ARG A 10 27.02 -11.21 40.19
N PHE A 11 27.90 -11.80 39.38
CA PHE A 11 28.99 -12.63 39.91
C PHE A 11 30.06 -11.80 40.61
N LYS A 12 30.37 -10.58 40.11
CA LYS A 12 31.28 -9.64 40.78
C LYS A 12 30.82 -9.32 42.21
N ILE A 13 29.51 -9.06 42.39
CA ILE A 13 28.90 -8.77 43.69
C ILE A 13 28.94 -10.00 44.61
N LEU A 14 28.59 -11.19 44.10
CA LEU A 14 28.61 -12.43 44.87
C LEU A 14 30.03 -12.80 45.37
N LEU A 15 31.07 -12.48 44.60
CA LEU A 15 32.46 -12.75 44.97
C LEU A 15 32.90 -11.91 46.19
N VAL A 16 32.47 -10.65 46.28
CA VAL A 16 32.70 -9.77 47.46
C VAL A 16 32.07 -10.39 48.72
N VAL A 17 30.83 -10.85 48.60
CA VAL A 17 30.09 -11.47 49.72
C VAL A 17 30.72 -12.81 50.13
N GLY A 18 31.12 -13.63 49.16
CA GLY A 18 31.79 -14.91 49.42
C GLY A 18 33.11 -14.77 50.19
N LEU A 19 33.93 -13.76 49.84
CA LEU A 19 35.17 -13.45 50.54
C LEU A 19 34.92 -13.04 52.00
N ALA A 20 33.88 -12.24 52.26
CA ALA A 20 33.52 -11.82 53.60
C ALA A 20 33.11 -13.00 54.49
N ILE A 21 32.25 -13.90 53.96
CA ILE A 21 31.76 -15.08 54.68
C ILE A 21 32.92 -16.03 55.01
N ALA A 22 33.81 -16.30 54.04
CA ALA A 22 34.95 -17.17 54.24
C ALA A 22 35.91 -16.64 55.33
N GLY A 23 36.21 -15.33 55.30
CA GLY A 23 37.05 -14.68 56.31
C GLY A 23 36.46 -14.74 57.71
N PHE A 24 35.14 -14.51 57.83
CA PHE A 24 34.43 -14.62 59.11
C PHE A 24 34.45 -16.06 59.67
N ALA A 25 34.21 -17.07 58.82
CA ALA A 25 34.20 -18.46 59.25
C ALA A 25 35.55 -18.93 59.79
N VAL A 26 36.66 -18.54 59.15
CA VAL A 26 38.02 -18.86 59.61
C VAL A 26 38.32 -18.22 60.98
N ASN A 27 37.94 -16.95 61.15
CA ASN A 27 38.13 -16.23 62.41
C ASN A 27 37.34 -16.85 63.57
N LEU A 28 36.08 -17.23 63.30
CA LEU A 28 35.21 -17.87 64.28
C LEU A 28 35.74 -19.24 64.71
N ALA A 29 36.21 -20.06 63.76
CA ALA A 29 36.79 -21.38 64.05
C ALA A 29 38.04 -21.28 64.93
N TYR A 30 38.91 -20.30 64.67
CA TYR A 30 40.10 -20.07 65.48
C TYR A 30 39.76 -19.66 66.92
N ASN A 31 38.86 -18.68 67.11
CA ASN A 31 38.42 -18.25 68.44
C ASN A 31 37.75 -19.38 69.24
N TYR A 32 36.96 -20.22 68.58
CA TYR A 32 36.34 -21.38 69.21
C TYR A 32 37.39 -22.37 69.74
N SER A 33 38.44 -22.65 68.96
CA SER A 33 39.54 -23.54 69.36
C SER A 33 40.30 -23.05 70.59
N VAL A 34 40.59 -21.74 70.66
CA VAL A 34 41.31 -21.15 71.80
C VAL A 34 40.45 -21.16 73.05
N THR A 35 39.17 -20.82 72.92
CA THR A 35 38.21 -20.85 74.03
C THR A 35 38.09 -22.25 74.64
N GLY A 36 38.03 -23.29 73.80
CA GLY A 36 38.01 -24.68 74.27
C GLY A 36 39.28 -25.09 75.03
N THR A 37 40.45 -24.67 74.56
CA THR A 37 41.73 -24.96 75.23
C THR A 37 41.83 -24.24 76.59
N ASN A 38 41.38 -22.99 76.65
CA ASN A 38 41.36 -22.21 77.90
C ASN A 38 40.39 -22.77 78.93
N ALA A 39 39.22 -23.26 78.51
CA ALA A 39 38.28 -23.94 79.40
C ALA A 39 38.93 -25.12 80.13
N GLY A 40 39.75 -25.91 79.44
CA GLY A 40 40.53 -27.00 80.05
C GLY A 40 41.56 -26.51 81.08
N ARG A 41 42.26 -25.41 80.80
CA ARG A 41 43.22 -24.80 81.75
C ARG A 41 42.55 -24.30 83.02
N LEU A 42 41.41 -23.61 82.89
CA LEU A 42 40.62 -23.14 84.04
C LEU A 42 40.07 -24.31 84.87
N HIS A 43 39.68 -25.41 84.23
CA HIS A 43 39.28 -26.62 84.93
C HIS A 43 40.41 -27.17 85.82
N SER A 44 41.64 -27.29 85.30
CA SER A 44 42.80 -27.72 86.09
C SER A 44 43.13 -26.77 87.25
N VAL A 45 42.98 -25.46 87.05
CA VAL A 45 43.21 -24.46 88.11
C VAL A 45 42.20 -24.64 89.25
N ARG A 46 40.91 -24.79 88.93
CA ARG A 46 39.82 -24.92 89.90
C ARG A 46 39.89 -26.24 90.68
N ASP A 47 40.09 -27.36 89.97
CA ASP A 47 39.87 -28.68 90.56
C ASP A 47 41.15 -29.36 91.04
N VAL A 48 42.33 -28.92 90.57
CA VAL A 48 43.61 -29.59 90.87
C VAL A 48 44.58 -28.64 91.58
N TYR A 49 44.94 -27.52 90.95
CA TYR A 49 46.01 -26.67 91.47
C TYR A 49 45.60 -25.88 92.72
N PHE A 50 44.41 -25.28 92.74
CA PHE A 50 43.93 -24.54 93.91
C PHE A 50 43.74 -25.44 95.14
N PRO A 51 43.04 -26.59 95.07
CA PRO A 51 42.83 -27.42 96.25
C PRO A 51 44.11 -28.16 96.70
N THR A 52 45.10 -28.32 95.82
CA THR A 52 46.45 -28.78 96.19
C THR A 52 47.17 -27.74 97.02
N LEU A 53 47.17 -26.48 96.57
CA LEU A 53 47.84 -25.38 97.29
C LEU A 53 47.21 -25.15 98.67
N GLU A 54 45.87 -25.16 98.74
CA GLU A 54 45.12 -25.01 99.99
C GLU A 54 45.49 -26.10 101.02
N ARG A 55 45.63 -27.35 100.58
CA ARG A 55 46.05 -28.48 101.45
C ARG A 55 47.49 -28.34 101.94
N VAL A 56 48.40 -27.88 101.09
CA VAL A 56 49.80 -27.62 101.48
C VAL A 56 49.86 -26.50 102.51
N ASP A 57 49.12 -25.40 102.31
CA ASP A 57 49.02 -24.31 103.28
C ASP A 57 48.38 -24.78 104.60
N ALA A 58 47.36 -25.64 104.55
CA ALA A 58 46.79 -26.26 105.75
C ALA A 58 47.82 -27.09 106.54
N ASN A 59 48.66 -27.87 105.85
CA ASN A 59 49.74 -28.65 106.48
C ASN A 59 50.84 -27.78 107.06
N ARG A 60 51.14 -26.62 106.46
CA ARG A 60 52.06 -25.64 107.05
C ARG A 60 51.52 -25.11 108.38
N VAL A 61 50.23 -24.76 108.44
CA VAL A 61 49.59 -24.33 109.69
C VAL A 61 49.59 -25.46 110.73
N ARG A 62 49.36 -26.70 110.31
CA ARG A 62 49.44 -27.88 111.20
C ARG A 62 50.84 -28.08 111.77
N LEU A 63 51.91 -27.93 110.96
CA LEU A 63 53.29 -28.04 111.45
C LEU A 63 53.56 -27.06 112.60
N ASP A 64 53.14 -25.80 112.46
CA ASP A 64 53.32 -24.83 113.53
C ASP A 64 52.51 -25.17 114.78
N LYS A 65 51.29 -25.71 114.63
CA LYS A 65 50.53 -26.23 115.78
C LYS A 65 51.25 -27.39 116.46
N ILE A 66 51.73 -28.38 115.71
CA ILE A 66 52.47 -29.53 116.25
C ILE A 66 53.68 -29.07 117.06
N LYS A 67 54.47 -28.13 116.53
CA LYS A 67 55.61 -27.55 117.25
C LYS A 67 55.20 -26.87 118.56
N VAL A 68 54.12 -26.09 118.54
CA VAL A 68 53.61 -25.41 119.74
C VAL A 68 53.10 -26.42 120.75
N THR A 69 52.34 -27.44 120.31
CA THR A 69 51.80 -28.48 121.19
C THR A 69 52.91 -29.30 121.84
N LEU A 70 53.90 -29.76 121.07
CA LEU A 70 55.03 -30.55 121.61
C LEU A 70 55.91 -29.75 122.57
N ASN A 71 56.15 -28.47 122.30
CA ASN A 71 56.87 -27.61 123.25
C ASN A 71 56.05 -27.37 124.53
N SER A 72 54.74 -27.12 124.40
CA SER A 72 53.87 -26.90 125.56
C SER A 72 53.79 -28.14 126.46
N ALA A 73 53.79 -29.33 125.87
CA ALA A 73 53.82 -30.60 126.60
C ALA A 73 55.06 -30.73 127.51
N VAL A 74 56.23 -30.33 127.01
CA VAL A 74 57.47 -30.31 127.80
C VAL A 74 57.40 -29.27 128.93
N ASP A 75 56.85 -28.09 128.66
CA ASP A 75 56.76 -27.01 129.65
C ASP A 75 55.73 -27.29 130.76
N SER A 76 54.61 -27.94 130.44
CA SER A 76 53.53 -28.25 131.39
C SER A 76 53.68 -29.60 132.09
N GLY A 77 54.42 -30.55 131.49
CA GLY A 77 54.52 -31.93 131.96
C GLY A 77 53.25 -32.77 131.72
N GLU A 78 52.33 -32.30 130.87
CA GLU A 78 51.08 -33.00 130.54
C GLU A 78 51.26 -33.95 129.35
N SER A 79 51.11 -35.27 129.57
CA SER A 79 51.26 -36.26 128.49
C SER A 79 50.14 -36.22 127.45
N ASP A 80 48.93 -35.76 127.81
CA ASP A 80 47.77 -35.72 126.90
C ASP A 80 48.03 -34.82 125.68
N MET A 81 48.90 -33.80 125.83
CA MET A 81 49.30 -32.94 124.71
C MET A 81 50.11 -33.68 123.63
N ILE A 82 50.74 -34.81 123.97
CA ILE A 82 51.43 -35.65 122.99
C ILE A 82 50.41 -36.38 122.10
N ASP A 83 49.28 -36.78 122.66
CA ASP A 83 48.18 -37.41 121.91
C ASP A 83 47.52 -36.40 120.94
N ASP A 84 47.32 -35.15 121.36
CA ASP A 84 46.86 -34.06 120.47
C ASP A 84 47.84 -33.81 119.32
N ALA A 85 49.15 -33.90 119.57
CA ALA A 85 50.17 -33.81 118.54
C ALA A 85 50.13 -35.02 117.59
N ASP A 86 49.83 -36.22 118.10
CA ASP A 86 49.68 -37.45 117.30
C ASP A 86 48.49 -37.33 116.34
N GLU A 87 47.35 -36.80 116.79
CA GLU A 87 46.19 -36.52 115.92
C GLU A 87 46.53 -35.50 114.82
N LEU A 88 47.20 -34.40 115.17
CA LEU A 88 47.64 -33.40 114.19
C LEU A 88 48.62 -33.98 113.17
N ALA A 89 49.52 -34.87 113.61
CA ALA A 89 50.47 -35.55 112.75
C ALA A 89 49.78 -36.53 111.79
N GLU A 90 48.76 -37.27 112.25
CA GLU A 90 47.96 -38.13 111.39
C GLU A 90 47.16 -37.33 110.35
N ALA A 91 46.53 -36.22 110.76
CA ALA A 91 45.84 -35.31 109.83
C ALA A 91 46.79 -34.74 108.77
N MET A 92 48.04 -34.46 109.14
CA MET A 92 49.08 -33.98 108.25
C MET A 92 49.50 -35.03 107.22
N ARG A 93 49.70 -36.28 107.66
CA ARG A 93 49.94 -37.45 106.79
C ARG A 93 48.80 -37.67 105.79
N ASN A 94 47.56 -37.67 106.28
CA ASN A 94 46.38 -37.83 105.43
C ASN A 94 46.28 -36.73 104.36
N THR A 95 46.61 -35.50 104.72
CA THR A 95 46.59 -34.38 103.76
C THR A 95 47.65 -34.54 102.66
N PHE A 96 48.83 -35.09 102.97
CA PHE A 96 49.82 -35.42 101.92
C PHE A 96 49.35 -36.55 100.99
N ALA A 97 48.69 -37.57 101.54
CA ALA A 97 48.08 -38.62 100.74
C ALA A 97 46.95 -38.09 99.84
N GLU A 98 46.12 -37.16 100.34
CA GLU A 98 45.11 -36.48 99.53
C GLU A 98 45.72 -35.64 98.40
N ILE A 99 46.80 -34.91 98.68
CA ILE A 99 47.52 -34.16 97.64
C ILE A 99 48.02 -35.10 96.54
N ALA A 100 48.58 -36.25 96.91
CA ALA A 100 49.08 -37.24 95.96
C ALA A 100 47.97 -37.85 95.09
N GLN A 101 46.76 -38.01 95.63
CA GLN A 101 45.60 -38.45 94.85
C GLN A 101 45.02 -37.35 93.96
N LEU A 102 44.97 -36.11 94.45
CA LEU A 102 44.38 -34.97 93.76
C LEU A 102 45.21 -34.53 92.55
N ASP A 103 46.53 -34.45 92.72
CA ASP A 103 47.47 -34.10 91.67
C ASP A 103 48.56 -35.17 91.53
N PRO A 104 48.31 -36.18 90.67
CA PRO A 104 49.30 -37.22 90.38
C PRO A 104 50.65 -36.69 89.90
N ALA A 105 50.69 -35.47 89.33
CA ALA A 105 51.93 -34.88 88.85
C ALA A 105 52.86 -34.42 89.98
N VAL A 106 52.34 -34.23 91.20
CA VAL A 106 53.12 -33.83 92.39
C VAL A 106 53.12 -34.89 93.49
N ALA A 107 52.49 -36.05 93.26
CA ALA A 107 52.39 -37.16 94.20
C ALA A 107 53.74 -37.57 94.83
N ALA A 108 54.79 -37.75 94.00
CA ALA A 108 56.12 -38.10 94.48
C ALA A 108 56.72 -37.05 95.43
N GLY A 109 56.39 -35.76 95.25
CA GLY A 109 56.80 -34.70 96.15
C GLY A 109 56.01 -34.70 97.46
N ALA A 110 54.72 -34.98 97.41
CA ALA A 110 53.88 -35.12 98.60
C ALA A 110 54.27 -36.32 99.47
N GLU A 111 54.60 -37.46 98.84
CA GLU A 111 55.12 -38.66 99.52
C GLU A 111 56.48 -38.39 100.19
N ARG A 112 57.36 -37.66 99.51
CA ARG A 112 58.65 -37.23 100.08
C ARG A 112 58.44 -36.33 101.31
N LEU A 113 57.48 -35.41 101.24
CA LEU A 113 57.13 -34.55 102.38
C LEU A 113 56.58 -35.35 103.55
N ALA A 114 55.72 -36.35 103.29
CA ALA A 114 55.25 -37.26 104.33
C ALA A 114 56.42 -37.98 105.02
N GLY A 115 57.39 -38.51 104.26
CA GLY A 115 58.56 -39.18 104.83
C GLY A 115 59.49 -38.26 105.64
N LEU A 116 59.73 -37.03 105.15
CA LEU A 116 60.49 -36.03 105.90
C LEU A 116 59.75 -35.60 107.18
N PHE A 117 58.44 -35.46 107.11
CA PHE A 117 57.60 -35.18 108.27
C PHE A 117 57.65 -36.31 109.29
N ASP A 118 57.57 -37.58 108.86
CA ASP A 118 57.67 -38.73 109.75
C ASP A 118 59.02 -38.79 110.47
N SER A 119 60.11 -38.48 109.76
CA SER A 119 61.45 -38.37 110.35
C SER A 119 61.53 -37.26 111.39
N TYR A 120 60.94 -36.10 111.12
CA TYR A 120 60.88 -35.00 112.09
C TYR A 120 60.01 -35.35 113.30
N TYR A 121 58.80 -35.81 113.06
CA TYR A 121 57.80 -36.06 114.10
C TYR A 121 58.22 -37.22 115.01
N GLY A 122 58.83 -38.27 114.47
CA GLY A 122 59.35 -39.38 115.26
C GLY A 122 60.38 -38.92 116.30
N VAL A 123 61.36 -38.12 115.87
CA VAL A 123 62.40 -37.58 116.77
C VAL A 123 61.81 -36.56 117.75
N ALA A 124 60.90 -35.69 117.28
CA ALA A 124 60.25 -34.70 118.13
C ALA A 124 59.40 -35.34 119.23
N ARG A 125 58.62 -36.37 118.89
CA ARG A 125 57.80 -37.13 119.82
C ARG A 125 58.66 -37.91 120.83
N GLU A 126 59.73 -38.58 120.38
CA GLU A 126 60.66 -39.29 121.26
C GLU A 126 61.29 -38.33 122.28
N LEU A 127 61.76 -37.17 121.82
CA LEU A 127 62.35 -36.14 122.67
C LEU A 127 61.32 -35.59 123.67
N THR A 128 60.12 -35.22 123.22
CA THR A 128 59.07 -34.67 124.08
C THR A 128 58.59 -35.70 125.12
N ALA A 129 58.25 -36.93 124.71
CA ALA A 129 57.78 -37.97 125.61
C ALA A 129 58.81 -38.30 126.69
N GLY A 130 60.08 -38.43 126.30
CA GLY A 130 61.13 -38.74 127.26
C GLY A 130 61.54 -37.57 128.17
N MET A 131 61.25 -36.31 127.79
CA MET A 131 61.39 -35.17 128.69
C MET A 131 60.23 -35.06 129.69
N VAL A 132 59.00 -35.37 129.26
CA VAL A 132 57.80 -35.35 130.13
C VAL A 132 57.80 -36.53 131.13
N GLU A 133 58.21 -37.72 130.69
CA GLU A 133 58.25 -38.92 131.54
C GLU A 133 59.54 -39.02 132.40
N GLU A 134 60.43 -38.01 132.34
CA GLU A 134 61.78 -38.02 132.94
C GLU A 134 62.62 -39.28 132.59
N SER A 135 62.31 -39.93 131.46
CA SER A 135 62.88 -41.22 131.07
C SER A 135 64.12 -41.10 130.15
N ILE A 136 64.46 -39.88 129.71
CA ILE A 136 65.64 -39.61 128.88
C ILE A 136 66.89 -39.34 129.73
N GLU A 137 67.98 -40.03 129.38
CA GLU A 137 69.31 -39.71 129.89
C GLU A 137 69.73 -38.28 129.48
N PRO A 138 70.18 -37.41 130.40
CA PRO A 138 70.52 -36.01 130.08
C PRO A 138 71.55 -35.84 128.95
N ALA A 139 72.41 -36.85 128.73
CA ALA A 139 73.38 -36.87 127.64
C ALA A 139 72.75 -37.05 126.24
N ARG A 140 71.53 -37.59 126.14
CA ARG A 140 70.80 -37.82 124.88
C ARG A 140 69.90 -36.67 124.43
N ILE A 141 69.53 -35.76 125.34
CA ILE A 141 68.65 -34.62 125.04
C ILE A 141 69.22 -33.76 123.91
N LYS A 142 70.50 -33.37 124.01
CA LYS A 142 71.12 -32.47 123.02
C LYS A 142 71.26 -33.10 121.62
N PRO A 143 71.77 -34.33 121.46
CA PRO A 143 71.76 -35.03 120.18
C PRO A 143 70.37 -35.13 119.52
N LEU A 144 69.34 -35.51 120.30
CA LEU A 144 67.96 -35.60 119.81
C LEU A 144 67.39 -34.23 119.41
N ALA A 145 67.68 -33.17 120.18
CA ALA A 145 67.27 -31.81 119.84
C ALA A 145 67.95 -31.28 118.56
N ASP A 146 69.24 -31.58 118.37
CA ASP A 146 69.98 -31.22 117.15
C ASP A 146 69.46 -32.01 115.93
N GLU A 147 69.14 -33.30 116.10
CA GLU A 147 68.54 -34.15 115.06
C GLU A 147 67.13 -33.67 114.69
N MET A 148 66.27 -33.40 115.69
CA MET A 148 64.94 -32.81 115.50
C MET A 148 65.03 -31.47 114.77
N GLY A 149 65.95 -30.59 115.17
CA GLY A 149 66.16 -29.30 114.53
C GLY A 149 66.56 -29.42 113.07
N LYS A 150 67.41 -30.39 112.74
CA LYS A 150 67.79 -30.70 111.35
C LYS A 150 66.61 -31.27 110.55
N ALA A 151 65.91 -32.28 111.08
CA ALA A 151 64.76 -32.89 110.42
C ALA A 151 63.63 -31.88 110.19
N LEU A 152 63.36 -30.99 111.16
CA LEU A 152 62.41 -29.89 111.01
C LEU A 152 62.84 -28.91 109.92
N LYS A 153 64.13 -28.57 109.87
CA LYS A 153 64.66 -27.67 108.84
C LYS A 153 64.53 -28.28 107.44
N ASP A 154 64.89 -29.55 107.28
CA ASP A 154 64.80 -30.26 106.00
C ASP A 154 63.33 -30.38 105.55
N PHE A 155 62.42 -30.75 106.47
CA PHE A 155 61.00 -30.82 106.19
C PHE A 155 60.38 -29.45 105.84
N SER A 156 60.63 -28.42 106.65
CA SER A 156 60.10 -27.07 106.42
C SER A 156 60.60 -26.45 105.12
N SER A 157 61.87 -26.68 104.77
CA SER A 157 62.46 -26.24 103.50
C SER A 157 61.82 -26.94 102.30
N GLU A 158 61.62 -28.26 102.36
CA GLU A 158 60.97 -29.00 101.27
C GLU A 158 59.49 -28.60 101.16
N LEU A 159 58.81 -28.38 102.29
CA LEU A 159 57.39 -27.97 102.32
C LEU A 159 57.21 -26.60 101.68
N GLU A 160 58.11 -25.66 101.96
CA GLU A 160 58.11 -24.34 101.33
C GLU A 160 58.43 -24.41 99.83
N ALA A 161 59.39 -25.24 99.42
CA ALA A 161 59.71 -25.47 98.01
C ALA A 161 58.52 -26.08 97.25
N PHE A 162 57.85 -27.08 97.82
CA PHE A 162 56.66 -27.72 97.25
C PHE A 162 55.51 -26.73 97.10
N ARG A 163 55.25 -25.93 98.13
CA ARG A 163 54.25 -24.85 98.09
C ARG A 163 54.56 -23.83 97.00
N LYS A 164 55.82 -23.41 96.87
CA LYS A 164 56.25 -22.46 95.84
C LYS A 164 56.02 -23.02 94.44
N ALA A 165 56.39 -24.28 94.19
CA ALA A 165 56.15 -24.95 92.91
C ALA A 165 54.65 -25.07 92.60
N GLY A 166 53.81 -25.39 93.60
CA GLY A 166 52.36 -25.40 93.46
C GLY A 166 51.79 -24.02 93.09
N HIS A 167 52.29 -22.96 93.74
CA HIS A 167 51.87 -21.59 93.45
C HIS A 167 52.28 -21.14 92.03
N GLU A 168 53.49 -21.50 91.59
CA GLU A 168 53.96 -21.22 90.21
C GLU A 168 53.10 -21.96 89.17
N ARG A 169 52.68 -23.20 89.42
CA ARG A 169 51.78 -23.94 88.51
C ARG A 169 50.39 -23.33 88.44
N PHE A 170 49.83 -22.93 89.59
CA PHE A 170 48.53 -22.26 89.66
C PHE A 170 48.55 -20.92 88.90
N THR A 171 49.51 -20.05 89.20
CA THR A 171 49.64 -18.73 88.56
C THR A 171 50.03 -18.84 87.09
N GLY A 172 50.90 -19.78 86.73
CA GLY A 172 51.30 -20.06 85.35
C GLY A 172 50.15 -20.53 84.47
N ALA A 173 49.25 -21.37 84.98
CA ALA A 173 48.08 -21.82 84.23
C ALA A 173 47.07 -20.69 83.96
N ILE A 174 46.87 -19.78 84.92
CA ILE A 174 46.05 -18.58 84.74
C ILE A 174 46.70 -17.63 83.73
N ALA A 175 48.02 -17.39 83.85
CA ALA A 175 48.76 -16.54 82.93
C ALA A 175 48.71 -17.07 81.49
N ALA A 176 48.92 -18.36 81.28
CA ALA A 176 48.83 -18.99 79.97
C ALA A 176 47.41 -18.90 79.38
N ALA A 177 46.37 -19.03 80.20
CA ALA A 177 44.98 -18.86 79.75
C ALA A 177 44.70 -17.42 79.29
N ASN A 178 45.15 -16.42 80.06
CA ASN A 178 45.02 -15.01 79.68
C ASN A 178 45.82 -14.68 78.41
N GLU A 179 47.08 -15.13 78.31
CA GLU A 179 47.93 -14.90 77.14
C GLU A 179 47.34 -15.51 75.86
N ALA A 180 46.79 -16.72 75.95
CA ALA A 180 46.10 -17.34 74.82
C ALA A 180 44.84 -16.56 74.42
N SER A 181 44.09 -16.03 75.39
CA SER A 181 42.91 -15.19 75.13
C SER A 181 43.29 -13.87 74.46
N ASP A 182 44.34 -13.19 74.94
CA ASP A 182 44.82 -11.94 74.36
C ASP A 182 45.38 -12.15 72.95
N THR A 183 46.13 -13.23 72.73
CA THR A 183 46.63 -13.61 71.41
C THR A 183 45.47 -13.90 70.45
N ALA A 184 44.43 -14.60 70.92
CA ALA A 184 43.25 -14.89 70.09
C ALA A 184 42.50 -13.62 69.70
N LEU A 185 42.35 -12.67 70.62
CA LEU A 185 41.74 -11.37 70.33
C LEU A 185 42.58 -10.55 69.34
N GLN A 186 43.90 -10.51 69.50
CA GLN A 186 44.80 -9.78 68.59
C GLN A 186 44.81 -10.37 67.17
N VAL A 187 44.97 -11.70 67.05
CA VAL A 187 44.88 -12.41 65.77
C VAL A 187 43.50 -12.22 65.15
N GLY A 188 42.45 -12.31 65.98
CA GLY A 188 41.07 -12.07 65.59
C GLY A 188 40.87 -10.69 64.96
N LEU A 189 41.29 -9.63 65.65
CA LEU A 189 41.21 -8.25 65.17
C LEU A 189 42.02 -8.04 63.89
N PHE A 190 43.23 -8.61 63.80
CA PHE A 190 44.09 -8.48 62.64
C PHE A 190 43.49 -9.14 61.39
N VAL A 191 42.97 -10.37 61.53
CA VAL A 191 42.28 -11.07 60.43
C VAL A 191 41.02 -10.32 60.02
N SER A 192 40.22 -9.83 60.97
CA SER A 192 39.03 -9.01 60.68
C SER A 192 39.37 -7.73 59.92
N LEU A 193 40.47 -7.05 60.28
CA LEU A 193 40.94 -5.85 59.58
C LEU A 193 41.37 -6.16 58.14
N ILE A 194 42.13 -7.25 57.92
CA ILE A 194 42.54 -7.67 56.58
C ILE A 194 41.33 -8.00 55.71
N VAL A 195 40.39 -8.79 56.24
CA VAL A 195 39.16 -9.15 55.52
C VAL A 195 38.35 -7.89 55.19
N ALA A 196 38.22 -6.95 56.12
CA ALA A 196 37.53 -5.67 55.89
C ALA A 196 38.21 -4.84 54.79
N LEU A 197 39.54 -4.75 54.77
CA LEU A 197 40.28 -4.04 53.73
C LEU A 197 40.16 -4.72 52.36
N LEU A 198 40.21 -6.05 52.30
CA LEU A 198 40.04 -6.79 51.03
C LEU A 198 38.62 -6.65 50.48
N VAL A 199 37.60 -6.81 51.33
CA VAL A 199 36.19 -6.64 50.95
C VAL A 199 35.91 -5.19 50.54
N GLY A 200 36.40 -4.21 51.31
CA GLY A 200 36.24 -2.79 51.01
C GLY A 200 36.96 -2.38 49.72
N GLY A 201 38.20 -2.81 49.53
CA GLY A 201 38.99 -2.51 48.33
C GLY A 201 38.42 -3.18 47.08
N PHE A 202 38.05 -4.45 47.15
CA PHE A 202 37.44 -5.16 46.03
C PHE A 202 36.03 -4.61 45.72
N GLY A 203 35.23 -4.30 46.74
CA GLY A 203 33.94 -3.64 46.59
C GLY A 203 34.05 -2.27 45.93
N TYR A 204 35.04 -1.45 46.32
CA TYR A 204 35.31 -0.16 45.70
C TYR A 204 35.70 -0.30 44.22
N LEU A 205 36.54 -1.28 43.87
CA LEU A 205 36.92 -1.55 42.47
C LEU A 205 35.72 -1.97 41.62
N VAL A 206 34.87 -2.88 42.12
CA VAL A 206 33.66 -3.31 41.41
C VAL A 206 32.68 -2.14 41.24
N SER A 207 32.45 -1.36 42.30
CA SER A 207 31.54 -0.20 42.27
C SER A 207 32.02 0.87 41.28
N THR A 208 33.31 1.22 41.31
CA THR A 208 33.87 2.22 40.38
C THR A 208 33.86 1.75 38.94
N ALA A 209 34.12 0.47 38.67
CA ALA A 209 34.04 -0.08 37.32
C ALA A 209 32.61 -0.04 36.77
N VAL A 210 31.62 -0.51 37.55
CA VAL A 210 30.21 -0.51 37.12
C VAL A 210 29.68 0.91 36.95
N SER A 211 29.94 1.81 37.90
CA SER A 211 29.48 3.20 37.82
C SER A 211 30.07 3.94 36.62
N ARG A 212 31.34 3.72 36.29
CA ARG A 212 31.96 4.32 35.09
C ARG A 212 31.31 3.81 33.81
N SER A 213 31.14 2.50 33.66
CA SER A 213 30.49 1.94 32.47
C SER A 213 29.04 2.43 32.30
N ILE A 214 28.28 2.56 33.39
CA ILE A 214 26.92 3.12 33.34
C ILE A 214 26.95 4.61 32.94
N LEU A 215 27.88 5.39 33.50
CA LEU A 215 28.03 6.81 33.16
C LEU A 215 28.47 7.01 31.71
N ASP A 216 29.38 6.18 31.19
CA ASP A 216 29.84 6.26 29.80
C ASP A 216 28.71 5.95 28.81
N VAL A 217 27.91 4.92 29.09
CA VAL A 217 26.70 4.62 28.32
C VAL A 217 25.68 5.76 28.45
N GLY A 218 25.48 6.29 29.66
CA GLY A 218 24.57 7.42 29.92
C GLY A 218 24.97 8.69 29.18
N HIS A 219 26.26 9.06 29.18
CA HIS A 219 26.78 10.19 28.42
C HIS A 219 26.64 9.99 26.92
N SER A 220 26.97 8.80 26.42
CA SER A 220 26.84 8.48 25.00
C SER A 220 25.39 8.50 24.54
N LEU A 221 24.45 8.00 25.35
CA LEU A 221 23.01 8.12 25.10
C LEU A 221 22.53 9.57 25.13
N GLN A 222 23.05 10.38 26.06
CA GLN A 222 22.72 11.80 26.13
C GLN A 222 23.25 12.57 24.91
N GLU A 223 24.44 12.22 24.39
CA GLU A 223 24.96 12.79 23.15
C GLU A 223 24.12 12.40 21.94
N ILE A 224 23.65 11.15 21.85
CA ILE A 224 22.76 10.72 20.77
C ILE A 224 21.41 11.44 20.87
N ALA A 225 20.84 11.54 22.08
CA ALA A 225 19.57 12.23 22.31
C ALA A 225 19.64 13.75 22.05
N LYS A 226 20.80 14.38 22.30
CA LYS A 226 21.03 15.80 22.00
C LYS A 226 21.51 16.05 20.56
N GLY A 227 22.01 15.03 19.88
CA GLY A 227 22.70 15.11 18.59
C GLY A 227 21.80 15.35 17.38
N GLU A 228 20.69 16.06 17.55
CA GLU A 228 19.78 16.50 16.48
C GLU A 228 19.28 15.37 15.54
N GLY A 229 19.29 14.11 15.98
CA GLY A 229 18.84 12.98 15.16
C GLY A 229 19.92 12.29 14.32
N ASP A 230 21.21 12.39 14.69
CA ASP A 230 22.29 11.65 14.02
C ASP A 230 22.25 10.14 14.30
N LEU A 231 21.56 9.39 13.44
CA LEU A 231 21.41 7.93 13.50
C LEU A 231 22.64 7.19 12.97
N THR A 232 23.69 7.87 12.52
CA THR A 232 24.96 7.23 12.11
C THR A 232 25.86 6.90 13.30
N ARG A 233 25.58 7.47 14.48
CA ARG A 233 26.33 7.22 15.70
C ARG A 233 26.00 5.87 16.32
N ARG A 234 27.00 5.25 16.95
CA ARG A 234 26.89 3.97 17.67
C ARG A 234 27.55 4.07 19.03
N LEU A 235 26.97 3.39 20.01
CA LEU A 235 27.56 3.21 21.32
C LEU A 235 28.75 2.24 21.20
N ARG A 236 29.88 2.54 21.87
CA ARG A 236 31.04 1.65 21.91
C ARG A 236 30.86 0.62 23.02
N ALA A 237 30.85 -0.66 22.68
CA ALA A 237 30.81 -1.73 23.66
C ALA A 237 32.09 -1.76 24.50
N SER A 238 31.96 -1.82 25.82
CA SER A 238 33.07 -1.90 26.77
C SER A 238 32.87 -3.05 27.75
N GLY A 239 32.72 -4.28 27.22
CA GLY A 239 32.60 -5.51 28.01
C GLY A 239 31.62 -6.51 27.38
N ASN A 240 31.65 -7.75 27.87
CA ASN A 240 30.70 -8.82 27.51
C ASN A 240 29.69 -9.11 28.63
N ASP A 241 29.58 -8.21 29.60
CA ASP A 241 28.61 -8.30 30.69
C ASP A 241 27.27 -7.69 30.29
N GLU A 242 26.36 -7.55 31.26
CA GLU A 242 25.01 -7.05 31.02
C GLU A 242 24.97 -5.64 30.38
N ILE A 243 26.01 -4.82 30.59
CA ILE A 243 26.12 -3.49 29.97
C ILE A 243 26.51 -3.60 28.49
N GLY A 244 27.39 -4.55 28.14
CA GLY A 244 27.73 -4.86 26.75
C GLY A 244 26.51 -5.28 25.93
N GLN A 245 25.68 -6.18 26.48
CA GLN A 245 24.45 -6.63 25.83
C GLN A 245 23.43 -5.50 25.63
N LEU A 246 23.36 -4.55 26.57
CA LEU A 246 22.53 -3.35 26.44
C LEU A 246 23.01 -2.46 25.29
N VAL A 247 24.32 -2.25 25.17
CA VAL A 247 24.93 -1.47 24.08
C VAL A 247 24.64 -2.11 22.72
N ASP A 248 24.81 -3.42 22.58
CA ASP A 248 24.53 -4.15 21.34
C ASP A 248 23.05 -4.05 20.95
N SER A 249 22.14 -4.27 21.90
CA SER A 249 20.70 -4.17 21.68
C SER A 249 20.28 -2.76 21.26
N PHE A 250 20.87 -1.72 21.86
CA PHE A 250 20.63 -0.34 21.48
C PHE A 250 21.15 -0.02 20.07
N ASN A 251 22.36 -0.47 19.73
CA ASN A 251 22.92 -0.27 18.40
C ASN A 251 22.07 -0.94 17.30
N LEU A 252 21.56 -2.14 17.56
CA LEU A 252 20.63 -2.83 16.65
C LEU A 252 19.31 -2.07 16.49
N PHE A 253 18.79 -1.47 17.56
CA PHE A 253 17.60 -0.61 17.50
C PHE A 253 17.85 0.64 16.64
N VAL A 254 18.99 1.32 16.82
CA VAL A 254 19.38 2.49 16.01
C VAL A 254 19.58 2.13 14.54
N GLU A 255 20.20 0.98 14.25
CA GLU A 255 20.36 0.49 12.87
C GLU A 255 19.01 0.26 12.17
N LYS A 256 18.06 -0.38 12.85
CA LYS A 256 16.70 -0.56 12.31
C LYS A 256 15.99 0.78 12.11
N LEU A 257 16.14 1.71 13.05
CA LEU A 257 15.55 3.04 12.94
C LEU A 257 16.14 3.81 11.75
N GLN A 258 17.47 3.76 11.57
CA GLN A 258 18.17 4.33 10.42
C GLN A 258 17.62 3.77 9.10
N GLY A 259 17.46 2.44 8.99
CA GLY A 259 16.88 1.81 7.80
C GLY A 259 15.46 2.31 7.49
N VAL A 260 14.58 2.36 8.50
CA VAL A 260 13.19 2.85 8.34
C VAL A 260 13.18 4.32 7.90
N ILE A 261 13.98 5.19 8.52
CA ILE A 261 14.05 6.60 8.13
C ILE A 261 14.57 6.76 6.69
N GLY A 262 15.54 5.93 6.27
CA GLY A 262 16.03 5.89 4.89
C GLY A 262 14.95 5.47 3.88
N GLU A 263 14.17 4.43 4.19
CA GLU A 263 13.04 4.00 3.35
C GLU A 263 11.96 5.08 3.25
N VAL A 264 11.62 5.73 4.37
CA VAL A 264 10.65 6.84 4.39
C VAL A 264 11.16 8.02 3.56
N ALA A 265 12.44 8.39 3.67
CA ALA A 265 13.05 9.44 2.84
C ALA A 265 12.90 9.13 1.33
N GLY A 266 13.19 7.88 0.94
CA GLY A 266 13.03 7.42 -0.43
C GLY A 266 11.57 7.47 -0.91
N ALA A 267 10.63 7.01 -0.09
CA ALA A 267 9.20 7.02 -0.41
C ALA A 267 8.65 8.44 -0.55
N VAL A 268 9.10 9.37 0.30
CA VAL A 268 8.71 10.79 0.24
C VAL A 268 9.21 11.44 -1.05
N ALA A 269 10.46 11.16 -1.47
CA ALA A 269 10.99 11.67 -2.73
C ALA A 269 10.20 11.15 -3.95
N GLN A 270 9.81 9.86 -3.92
CA GLN A 270 8.95 9.29 -4.96
C GLN A 270 7.55 9.94 -4.97
N LEU A 271 6.97 10.21 -3.79
CA LEU A 271 5.67 10.87 -3.67
C LEU A 271 5.71 12.30 -4.23
N ALA A 272 6.79 13.06 -3.96
CA ALA A 272 6.98 14.39 -4.53
C ALA A 272 7.04 14.35 -6.06
N SER A 273 7.84 13.43 -6.61
CA SER A 273 7.97 13.26 -8.07
C SER A 273 6.65 12.85 -8.73
N ALA A 274 5.89 11.93 -8.10
CA ALA A 274 4.58 11.53 -8.58
C ALA A 274 3.57 12.68 -8.56
N GLY A 275 3.62 13.54 -7.52
CA GLY A 275 2.81 14.76 -7.44
C GLY A 275 3.11 15.74 -8.57
N GLU A 276 4.39 16.03 -8.84
CA GLU A 276 4.78 16.89 -9.97
C GLU A 276 4.33 16.33 -11.31
N GLN A 277 4.53 15.02 -11.55
CA GLN A 277 4.08 14.36 -12.77
C GLN A 277 2.55 14.45 -12.94
N MET A 278 1.79 14.22 -11.87
CA MET A 278 0.33 14.27 -11.93
C MET A 278 -0.19 15.69 -12.15
N SER A 279 0.49 16.71 -11.61
CA SER A 279 0.22 18.12 -11.89
C SER A 279 0.45 18.45 -13.37
N ALA A 280 1.56 17.99 -13.95
CA ALA A 280 1.87 18.17 -15.37
C ALA A 280 0.84 17.48 -16.28
N ILE A 281 0.50 16.22 -16.00
CA ILE A 281 -0.53 15.46 -16.73
C ILE A 281 -1.90 16.15 -16.63
N SER A 282 -2.26 16.67 -15.45
CA SER A 282 -3.52 17.39 -15.27
C SER A 282 -3.55 18.69 -16.07
N ALA A 283 -2.41 19.41 -16.15
CA ALA A 283 -2.30 20.62 -16.96
C ALA A 283 -2.41 20.32 -18.46
N GLU A 284 -1.79 19.25 -18.93
CA GLU A 284 -1.93 18.77 -20.31
C GLU A 284 -3.37 18.34 -20.60
N GLY A 285 -3.99 17.58 -19.70
CA GLY A 285 -5.38 17.16 -19.81
C GLY A 285 -6.35 18.33 -19.94
N ARG A 286 -6.17 19.42 -19.17
CA ARG A 286 -6.98 20.65 -19.33
C ARG A 286 -6.82 21.26 -20.73
N LYS A 287 -5.60 21.28 -21.27
CA LYS A 287 -5.35 21.80 -22.63
C LYS A 287 -6.03 20.93 -23.69
N SER A 288 -6.00 19.61 -23.52
CA SER A 288 -6.70 18.68 -24.42
C SER A 288 -8.21 18.90 -24.38
N VAL A 289 -8.79 19.11 -23.20
CA VAL A 289 -10.22 19.40 -23.06
C VAL A 289 -10.60 20.74 -23.71
N ASP A 290 -9.76 21.77 -23.60
CA ASP A 290 -9.99 23.06 -24.28
C ASP A 290 -10.02 22.91 -25.81
N LEU A 291 -9.09 22.11 -26.37
CA LEU A 291 -9.09 21.78 -27.79
C LEU A 291 -10.34 20.97 -28.19
N GLU A 292 -10.73 20.00 -27.38
CA GLU A 292 -11.94 19.19 -27.62
C GLU A 292 -13.21 20.05 -27.63
N LEU A 293 -13.33 21.02 -26.72
CA LEU A 293 -14.44 21.97 -26.69
C LEU A 293 -14.49 22.82 -27.97
N GLN A 294 -13.34 23.33 -28.43
CA GLN A 294 -13.27 24.09 -29.69
C GLN A 294 -13.69 23.25 -30.89
N GLU A 295 -13.15 22.03 -31.04
CA GLU A 295 -13.56 21.12 -32.12
C GLU A 295 -15.05 20.77 -32.03
N THR A 296 -15.59 20.59 -30.82
CA THR A 296 -17.01 20.32 -30.60
C THR A 296 -17.89 21.50 -31.03
N GLU A 297 -17.49 22.75 -30.77
CA GLU A 297 -18.17 23.95 -31.26
C GLU A 297 -18.15 24.05 -32.80
N HIS A 298 -17.03 23.68 -33.42
CA HIS A 298 -16.91 23.64 -34.88
C HIS A 298 -17.86 22.60 -35.48
N VAL A 299 -17.93 21.39 -34.89
CA VAL A 299 -18.87 20.36 -35.32
C VAL A 299 -20.31 20.82 -35.10
N ALA A 300 -20.64 21.46 -33.97
CA ALA A 300 -21.97 22.00 -33.71
C ALA A 300 -22.41 23.02 -34.79
N THR A 301 -21.48 23.89 -35.18
CA THR A 301 -21.71 24.87 -36.25
C THR A 301 -21.95 24.18 -37.59
N ALA A 302 -21.13 23.18 -37.93
CA ALA A 302 -21.29 22.40 -39.15
C ALA A 302 -22.62 21.63 -39.18
N MET A 303 -23.07 21.09 -38.05
CA MET A 303 -24.35 20.38 -37.94
C MET A 303 -25.55 21.31 -38.08
N ASN A 304 -25.47 22.53 -37.54
CA ASN A 304 -26.50 23.55 -37.76
C ASN A 304 -26.58 23.95 -39.25
N GLN A 305 -25.43 24.12 -39.91
CA GLN A 305 -25.38 24.37 -41.36
C GLN A 305 -25.95 23.18 -42.15
N MET A 306 -25.61 21.94 -41.78
CA MET A 306 -26.14 20.72 -42.39
C MET A 306 -27.66 20.65 -42.27
N THR A 307 -28.21 20.93 -41.09
CA THR A 307 -29.66 20.94 -40.85
C THR A 307 -30.36 21.94 -41.76
N ALA A 308 -29.80 23.14 -41.90
CA ALA A 308 -30.33 24.15 -42.82
C ALA A 308 -30.26 23.70 -44.28
N THR A 309 -29.15 23.09 -44.70
CA THR A 309 -29.00 22.60 -46.09
C THR A 309 -29.93 21.43 -46.40
N VAL A 310 -30.12 20.51 -45.45
CA VAL A 310 -31.05 19.38 -45.59
C VAL A 310 -32.49 19.89 -45.74
N HIS A 311 -32.89 20.89 -44.95
CA HIS A 311 -34.19 21.52 -45.10
C HIS A 311 -34.36 22.18 -46.48
N ASP A 312 -33.33 22.86 -46.99
CA ASP A 312 -33.35 23.41 -48.36
C ASP A 312 -33.44 22.32 -49.43
N VAL A 313 -32.74 21.18 -49.26
CA VAL A 313 -32.84 20.03 -50.18
C VAL A 313 -34.26 19.46 -50.19
N SER A 314 -34.87 19.25 -49.02
CA SER A 314 -36.26 18.78 -48.91
C SER A 314 -37.23 19.74 -49.62
N ARG A 315 -37.11 21.05 -49.36
CA ARG A 315 -37.93 22.08 -50.01
C ARG A 315 -37.74 22.10 -51.53
N ASN A 316 -36.50 21.99 -52.01
CA ASN A 316 -36.19 21.96 -53.44
C ASN A 316 -36.73 20.70 -54.12
N ALA A 317 -36.65 19.54 -53.45
CA ALA A 317 -37.22 18.30 -53.95
C ALA A 317 -38.75 18.39 -54.06
N ALA A 318 -39.42 18.96 -53.06
CA ALA A 318 -40.86 19.21 -53.09
C ALA A 318 -41.27 20.17 -54.23
N ALA A 319 -40.53 21.27 -54.41
CA ALA A 319 -40.77 22.20 -55.52
C ALA A 319 -40.52 21.56 -56.90
N ALA A 320 -39.50 20.71 -57.01
CA ALA A 320 -39.20 19.97 -58.24
C ALA A 320 -40.28 18.91 -58.53
N ALA A 321 -40.82 18.23 -57.52
CA ALA A 321 -41.96 17.32 -57.65
C ALA A 321 -43.20 18.06 -58.16
N GLU A 322 -43.53 19.22 -57.60
CA GLU A 322 -44.63 20.06 -58.09
C GLU A 322 -44.40 20.50 -59.54
N GLY A 323 -43.18 20.92 -59.88
CA GLY A 323 -42.79 21.27 -61.25
C GLY A 323 -42.95 20.10 -62.24
N ALA A 324 -42.53 18.89 -61.85
CA ALA A 324 -42.74 17.68 -62.63
C ALA A 324 -44.24 17.37 -62.78
N HIS A 325 -45.03 17.49 -61.72
CA HIS A 325 -46.47 17.27 -61.77
C HIS A 325 -47.17 18.19 -62.77
N ARG A 326 -46.77 19.48 -62.80
CA ARG A 326 -47.27 20.47 -63.77
C ARG A 326 -46.83 20.13 -65.20
N ALA A 327 -45.57 19.76 -65.41
CA ALA A 327 -45.07 19.39 -66.73
C ALA A 327 -45.78 18.14 -67.29
N SER A 328 -46.09 17.16 -66.44
CA SER A 328 -46.87 15.98 -66.80
C SER A 328 -48.29 16.35 -67.25
N ALA A 329 -48.96 17.23 -66.50
CA ALA A 329 -50.29 17.72 -66.85
C ALA A 329 -50.31 18.49 -68.19
N GLU A 330 -49.30 19.33 -68.44
CA GLU A 330 -49.15 20.05 -69.71
C GLU A 330 -48.85 19.11 -70.89
N ALA A 331 -47.99 18.10 -70.68
CA ALA A 331 -47.69 17.10 -71.71
C ALA A 331 -48.94 16.27 -72.08
N GLU A 332 -49.73 15.86 -71.09
CA GLU A 332 -51.00 15.15 -71.29
C GLU A 332 -52.04 16.02 -71.99
N SER A 333 -52.17 17.29 -71.60
CA SER A 333 -53.01 18.28 -72.31
C SER A 333 -52.58 18.44 -73.78
N GLY A 334 -51.27 18.58 -74.03
CA GLY A 334 -50.70 18.63 -75.37
C GLY A 334 -51.01 17.36 -76.19
N ARG A 335 -50.97 16.19 -75.55
CA ARG A 335 -51.30 14.91 -76.20
C ARG A 335 -52.74 14.89 -76.67
N GLN A 336 -53.68 15.36 -75.85
CA GLN A 336 -55.10 15.48 -76.20
C GLN A 336 -55.33 16.44 -77.38
N VAL A 337 -54.60 17.57 -77.42
CA VAL A 337 -54.66 18.52 -78.55
C VAL A 337 -54.15 17.89 -79.84
N VAL A 338 -53.06 17.12 -79.77
CA VAL A 338 -52.52 16.37 -80.94
C VAL A 338 -53.51 15.32 -81.43
N GLU A 339 -54.14 14.56 -80.52
CA GLU A 339 -55.19 13.59 -80.88
C GLU A 339 -56.38 14.25 -81.56
N GLY A 340 -56.85 15.39 -81.03
CA GLY A 340 -57.90 16.20 -81.67
C GLY A 340 -57.49 16.73 -83.05
N THR A 341 -56.22 17.10 -83.22
CA THR A 341 -55.65 17.54 -84.51
C THR A 341 -55.63 16.40 -85.53
N ILE A 342 -55.20 15.20 -85.12
CA ILE A 342 -55.22 13.99 -85.96
C ILE A 342 -56.66 13.68 -86.40
N ALA A 343 -57.63 13.74 -85.49
CA ALA A 343 -59.04 13.52 -85.81
C ALA A 343 -59.57 14.54 -86.83
N SER A 344 -59.19 15.81 -86.67
CA SER A 344 -59.59 16.90 -87.57
C SER A 344 -58.98 16.76 -88.96
N ILE A 345 -57.69 16.41 -89.06
CA ILE A 345 -57.02 16.19 -90.35
C ILE A 345 -57.59 14.95 -91.06
N ASN A 346 -57.89 13.87 -90.34
CA ASN A 346 -58.59 12.72 -90.90
C ASN A 346 -60.00 13.09 -91.42
N GLY A 347 -60.69 14.00 -90.73
CA GLY A 347 -61.94 14.58 -91.21
C GLY A 347 -61.76 15.36 -92.52
N LEU A 348 -60.75 16.24 -92.57
CA LEU A 348 -60.40 16.98 -93.77
C LEU A 348 -60.04 16.08 -94.95
N ALA A 349 -59.26 15.01 -94.72
CA ALA A 349 -58.89 14.05 -95.75
C ALA A 349 -60.11 13.39 -96.39
N ARG A 350 -61.13 13.02 -95.59
CA ARG A 350 -62.40 12.49 -96.09
C ARG A 350 -63.20 13.51 -96.90
N GLU A 351 -63.20 14.77 -96.48
CA GLU A 351 -63.88 15.85 -97.21
C GLU A 351 -63.19 16.14 -98.56
N VAL A 352 -61.86 16.10 -98.61
CA VAL A 352 -61.09 16.22 -99.86
C VAL A 352 -61.37 15.04 -100.79
N GLU A 353 -61.43 13.81 -100.26
CA GLU A 353 -61.79 12.61 -101.02
C GLU A 353 -63.21 12.71 -101.61
N ARG A 354 -64.18 13.17 -100.82
CA ARG A 354 -65.55 13.43 -101.29
C ARG A 354 -65.60 14.51 -102.37
N ALA A 355 -64.81 15.57 -102.22
CA ALA A 355 -64.71 16.62 -103.24
C ALA A 355 -64.10 16.09 -104.54
N ALA A 356 -63.10 15.22 -104.46
CA ALA A 356 -62.48 14.58 -105.62
C ALA A 356 -63.49 13.72 -106.39
N GLU A 357 -64.33 12.97 -105.68
CA GLU A 357 -65.39 12.14 -106.27
C GLU A 357 -66.43 12.99 -107.03
N VAL A 358 -66.84 14.14 -106.46
CA VAL A 358 -67.76 15.08 -107.12
C VAL A 358 -67.15 15.69 -108.39
N ILE A 359 -65.87 16.06 -108.35
CA ILE A 359 -65.19 16.61 -109.53
C ILE A 359 -64.97 15.53 -110.60
N HIS A 360 -64.66 14.30 -110.21
CA HIS A 360 -64.59 13.17 -111.15
C HIS A 360 -65.94 12.92 -111.82
N GLN A 361 -67.05 13.04 -111.08
CA GLN A 361 -68.38 12.96 -111.68
C GLN A 361 -68.61 14.09 -112.69
N LEU A 362 -68.17 15.32 -112.37
CA LEU A 362 -68.27 16.46 -113.29
C LEU A 362 -67.43 16.25 -114.57
N GLU A 363 -66.24 15.66 -114.45
CA GLU A 363 -65.40 15.27 -115.59
C GLU A 363 -66.14 14.30 -116.52
N ASN A 364 -66.72 13.23 -115.94
CA ASN A 364 -67.51 12.24 -116.68
C ASN A 364 -68.75 12.85 -117.35
N ASP A 365 -69.48 13.71 -116.62
CA ASP A 365 -70.67 14.39 -117.16
C ASP A 365 -70.27 15.33 -118.33
N SER A 366 -69.10 15.96 -118.26
CA SER A 366 -68.58 16.83 -119.31
C SER A 366 -68.14 16.04 -120.55
N GLU A 367 -67.54 14.86 -120.37
CA GLU A 367 -67.28 13.92 -121.47
C GLU A 367 -68.57 13.50 -122.20
N ASN A 368 -69.62 13.16 -121.43
CA ASN A 368 -70.92 12.84 -122.00
C ASN A 368 -71.53 14.01 -122.79
N ILE A 369 -71.38 15.26 -122.31
CA ILE A 369 -71.82 16.45 -123.05
C ILE A 369 -71.02 16.60 -124.35
N GLY A 370 -69.70 16.35 -124.33
CA GLY A 370 -68.86 16.35 -125.53
C GLY A 370 -69.38 15.40 -126.61
N VAL A 371 -69.74 14.17 -126.23
CA VAL A 371 -70.36 13.19 -127.15
C VAL A 371 -71.67 13.70 -127.76
N VAL A 372 -72.52 14.35 -126.95
CA VAL A 372 -73.77 14.94 -127.43
C VAL A 372 -73.52 16.10 -128.41
N LEU A 373 -72.52 16.95 -128.14
CA LEU A 373 -72.15 18.05 -129.03
C LEU A 373 -71.63 17.55 -130.38
N ASP A 374 -70.85 16.47 -130.39
CA ASP A 374 -70.41 15.83 -131.63
C ASP A 374 -71.58 15.36 -132.50
N VAL A 375 -72.63 14.79 -131.88
CA VAL A 375 -73.87 14.42 -132.57
C VAL A 375 -74.59 15.66 -133.13
N ILE A 376 -74.71 16.74 -132.35
CA ILE A 376 -75.38 17.98 -132.80
C ILE A 376 -74.59 18.64 -133.94
N ARG A 377 -73.25 18.64 -133.86
CA ARG A 377 -72.38 19.11 -134.93
C ARG A 377 -72.59 18.29 -136.20
N GLY A 378 -72.62 16.96 -136.08
CA GLY A 378 -72.94 16.06 -137.19
C GLY A 378 -74.32 16.32 -137.81
N ILE A 379 -75.35 16.54 -136.99
CA ILE A 379 -76.70 16.92 -137.46
C ILE A 379 -76.67 18.28 -138.16
N SER A 380 -75.93 19.25 -137.63
CA SER A 380 -75.82 20.60 -138.20
C SER A 380 -75.11 20.58 -139.55
N GLU A 381 -74.03 19.81 -139.68
CA GLU A 381 -73.32 19.58 -140.94
C GLU A 381 -74.23 18.90 -141.98
N GLN A 382 -74.96 17.87 -141.57
CA GLN A 382 -75.92 17.18 -142.43
C GLN A 382 -77.05 18.13 -142.85
N THR A 383 -77.54 18.98 -141.94
CA THR A 383 -78.57 19.98 -142.21
C THR A 383 -78.06 21.06 -143.17
N ASN A 384 -76.82 21.51 -143.00
CA ASN A 384 -76.15 22.47 -143.88
C ASN A 384 -75.99 21.89 -145.31
N LEU A 385 -75.62 20.62 -145.44
CA LEU A 385 -75.54 19.91 -146.72
C LEU A 385 -76.92 19.72 -147.37
N LEU A 386 -77.94 19.35 -146.59
CA LEU A 386 -79.32 19.24 -147.07
C LEU A 386 -79.86 20.60 -147.55
N ALA A 387 -79.60 21.66 -146.80
CA ALA A 387 -79.98 23.03 -147.15
C ALA A 387 -79.26 23.52 -148.41
N LEU A 388 -77.97 23.20 -148.56
CA LEU A 388 -77.22 23.50 -149.78
C LEU A 388 -77.82 22.79 -151.00
N ASN A 389 -78.15 21.49 -150.88
CA ASN A 389 -78.80 20.74 -151.94
C ASN A 389 -80.19 21.32 -152.29
N ALA A 390 -80.96 21.74 -151.29
CA ALA A 390 -82.25 22.39 -151.49
C ALA A 390 -82.11 23.76 -152.17
N ALA A 391 -81.10 24.56 -151.81
CA ALA A 391 -80.81 25.86 -152.44
C ALA A 391 -80.40 25.69 -153.91
N ILE A 392 -79.58 24.67 -154.22
CA ILE A 392 -79.21 24.31 -155.59
C ILE A 392 -80.46 23.94 -156.42
N GLU A 393 -81.35 23.10 -155.89
CA GLU A 393 -82.55 22.67 -156.62
C GLU A 393 -83.58 23.80 -156.74
N ALA A 394 -83.68 24.69 -155.74
CA ALA A 394 -84.50 25.89 -155.80
C ALA A 394 -84.00 26.90 -156.87
N ALA A 395 -82.67 27.07 -157.00
CA ALA A 395 -82.08 27.86 -158.08
C ALA A 395 -82.36 27.24 -159.47
N ARG A 396 -82.42 25.90 -159.54
CA ARG A 396 -82.73 25.15 -160.76
C ARG A 396 -84.19 25.31 -161.21
N ALA A 397 -85.12 25.54 -160.28
CA ALA A 397 -86.54 25.77 -160.55
C ALA A 397 -86.90 27.21 -161.00
N GLY A 398 -85.92 28.12 -161.08
CA GLY A 398 -86.12 29.49 -161.56
C GLY A 398 -87.09 30.32 -160.70
N GLU A 399 -87.96 31.12 -161.33
CA GLU A 399 -88.90 32.02 -160.60
C GLU A 399 -89.87 31.28 -159.66
N GLN A 400 -90.23 30.03 -159.95
CA GLN A 400 -91.10 29.21 -159.08
C GLN A 400 -90.39 28.73 -157.79
N GLY A 401 -89.05 28.72 -157.78
CA GLY A 401 -88.22 28.27 -156.67
C GLY A 401 -87.81 29.37 -155.67
N ARG A 402 -88.10 30.65 -155.94
CA ARG A 402 -87.65 31.78 -155.10
C ARG A 402 -88.01 31.66 -153.63
N GLY A 403 -89.24 31.24 -153.32
CA GLY A 403 -89.69 31.04 -151.93
C GLY A 403 -88.91 29.91 -151.22
N PHE A 404 -88.63 28.82 -151.94
CA PHE A 404 -87.83 27.70 -151.43
C PHE A 404 -86.35 28.05 -151.27
N ALA A 405 -85.78 28.85 -152.18
CA ALA A 405 -84.39 29.29 -152.09
C ALA A 405 -84.13 30.13 -150.83
N VAL A 406 -85.05 31.04 -150.48
CA VAL A 406 -84.96 31.85 -149.26
C VAL A 406 -85.02 30.97 -148.01
N VAL A 407 -85.92 29.99 -147.97
CA VAL A 407 -85.99 29.05 -146.82
C VAL A 407 -84.72 28.19 -146.75
N ALA A 408 -84.19 27.72 -147.88
CA ALA A 408 -82.97 26.93 -147.91
C ALA A 408 -81.73 27.73 -147.43
N ASP A 409 -81.59 29.00 -147.82
CA ASP A 409 -80.52 29.87 -147.30
C ASP A 409 -80.70 30.21 -145.81
N GLU A 410 -81.93 30.37 -145.32
CA GLU A 410 -82.21 30.58 -143.90
C GLU A 410 -81.86 29.32 -143.07
N VAL A 411 -82.21 28.13 -143.56
CA VAL A 411 -81.83 26.85 -142.93
C VAL A 411 -80.31 26.65 -142.96
N ARG A 412 -79.64 27.01 -144.06
CA ARG A 412 -78.17 26.95 -144.19
C ARG A 412 -77.49 27.88 -143.18
N THR A 413 -77.99 29.11 -143.06
CA THR A 413 -77.50 30.10 -142.09
C THR A 413 -77.74 29.63 -140.66
N LEU A 414 -78.91 29.04 -140.37
CA LEU A 414 -79.21 28.48 -139.06
C LEU A 414 -78.33 27.28 -138.71
N ALA A 415 -78.07 26.39 -139.68
CA ALA A 415 -77.16 25.26 -139.51
C ALA A 415 -75.72 25.74 -139.26
N GLY A 416 -75.24 26.75 -140.00
CA GLY A 416 -73.93 27.37 -139.77
C GLY A 416 -73.82 28.04 -138.39
N ARG A 417 -74.85 28.77 -137.95
CA ARG A 417 -74.91 29.33 -136.58
C ARG A 417 -74.93 28.23 -135.51
N THR A 418 -75.64 27.13 -135.76
CA THR A 418 -75.68 25.98 -134.83
C THR A 418 -74.31 25.33 -134.73
N GLN A 419 -73.61 25.14 -135.85
CA GLN A 419 -72.25 24.59 -135.88
C GLN A 419 -71.25 25.49 -135.14
N GLN A 420 -71.34 26.81 -135.34
CA GLN A 420 -70.52 27.77 -134.59
C GLN A 420 -70.80 27.70 -133.08
N SER A 421 -72.06 27.70 -132.66
CA SER A 421 -72.41 27.58 -131.24
C SER A 421 -71.97 26.24 -130.64
N THR A 422 -72.07 25.13 -131.38
CA THR A 422 -71.53 23.84 -130.90
C THR A 422 -70.02 23.85 -130.73
N GLN A 423 -69.28 24.57 -131.60
CA GLN A 423 -67.83 24.73 -131.47
C GLN A 423 -67.48 25.57 -130.23
N GLU A 424 -68.20 26.68 -130.00
CA GLU A 424 -68.01 27.51 -128.81
C GLU A 424 -68.31 26.72 -127.51
N ILE A 425 -69.34 25.87 -127.51
CA ILE A 425 -69.64 25.00 -126.36
C ILE A 425 -68.58 23.90 -126.22
N GLN A 426 -68.09 23.32 -127.31
CA GLN A 426 -67.01 22.33 -127.28
C GLN A 426 -65.76 22.90 -126.61
N GLU A 427 -65.34 24.12 -126.97
CA GLU A 427 -64.21 24.81 -126.33
C GLU A 427 -64.47 25.13 -124.83
N MET A 428 -65.73 25.35 -124.44
CA MET A 428 -66.10 25.47 -123.02
C MET A 428 -65.98 24.13 -122.29
N ILE A 429 -66.42 23.02 -122.90
CA ILE A 429 -66.33 21.67 -122.33
C ILE A 429 -64.88 21.23 -122.19
N GLU A 430 -64.03 21.45 -123.19
CA GLU A 430 -62.59 21.13 -123.12
C GLU A 430 -61.89 21.89 -121.98
N ARG A 431 -62.22 23.17 -121.79
CA ARG A 431 -61.72 23.95 -120.63
C ARG A 431 -62.25 23.42 -119.31
N LEU A 432 -63.51 22.97 -119.26
CA LEU A 432 -64.12 22.42 -118.06
C LEU A 432 -63.49 21.07 -117.69
N GLN A 433 -63.28 20.18 -118.67
CA GLN A 433 -62.57 18.91 -118.51
C GLN A 433 -61.13 19.12 -118.01
N SER A 434 -60.40 20.03 -118.65
CA SER A 434 -59.03 20.39 -118.21
C SER A 434 -59.02 20.91 -116.76
N GLY A 435 -59.97 21.81 -116.43
CA GLY A 435 -60.13 22.33 -115.07
C GLY A 435 -60.52 21.26 -114.04
N ALA A 436 -61.38 20.31 -114.41
CA ALA A 436 -61.78 19.19 -113.55
C ALA A 436 -60.59 18.25 -113.29
N SER A 437 -59.85 17.85 -114.33
CA SER A 437 -58.64 17.03 -114.20
C SER A 437 -57.59 17.69 -113.31
N GLN A 438 -57.37 19.01 -113.49
CA GLN A 438 -56.46 19.77 -112.64
C GLN A 438 -56.95 19.83 -111.18
N ALA A 439 -58.25 19.98 -110.95
CA ALA A 439 -58.83 19.96 -109.61
C ALA A 439 -58.69 18.59 -108.93
N VAL A 440 -58.89 17.47 -109.64
CA VAL A 440 -58.64 16.11 -109.12
C VAL A 440 -57.17 15.96 -108.70
N ALA A 441 -56.22 16.39 -109.54
CA ALA A 441 -54.79 16.31 -109.22
C ALA A 441 -54.43 17.09 -107.94
N VAL A 442 -54.95 18.31 -107.77
CA VAL A 442 -54.76 19.12 -106.57
C VAL A 442 -55.40 18.46 -105.33
N MET A 443 -56.56 17.82 -105.49
CA MET A 443 -57.22 17.09 -104.40
C MET A 443 -56.44 15.84 -103.99
N GLU A 444 -55.87 15.08 -104.93
CA GLU A 444 -54.98 13.95 -104.61
C GLU A 444 -53.72 14.41 -103.84
N GLU A 445 -53.12 15.52 -104.24
CA GLU A 445 -51.98 16.11 -103.53
C GLU A 445 -52.39 16.57 -102.13
N GLY A 446 -53.54 17.23 -102.00
CA GLY A 446 -54.11 17.61 -100.70
C GLY A 446 -54.33 16.42 -99.77
N ARG A 447 -54.79 15.29 -100.30
CA ARG A 447 -54.95 14.03 -99.55
C ARG A 447 -53.60 13.49 -99.07
N LYS A 448 -52.58 13.46 -99.94
CA LYS A 448 -51.22 13.04 -99.55
C LYS A 448 -50.65 13.94 -98.44
N GLN A 449 -50.85 15.25 -98.55
CA GLN A 449 -50.39 16.21 -97.55
C GLN A 449 -51.11 16.02 -96.20
N ALA A 450 -52.41 15.72 -96.21
CA ALA A 450 -53.17 15.40 -95.00
C ALA A 450 -52.63 14.11 -94.34
N GLN A 451 -52.36 13.07 -95.12
CA GLN A 451 -51.78 11.81 -94.61
C GLN A 451 -50.42 12.04 -93.94
N ALA A 452 -49.53 12.80 -94.59
CA ALA A 452 -48.23 13.16 -94.03
C ALA A 452 -48.36 13.98 -92.74
N SER A 453 -49.36 14.86 -92.68
CA SER A 453 -49.65 15.66 -91.48
C SER A 453 -50.14 14.80 -90.31
N VAL A 454 -50.95 13.76 -90.57
CA VAL A 454 -51.36 12.77 -89.56
C VAL A 454 -50.15 12.00 -89.03
N GLU A 455 -49.24 11.55 -89.89
CA GLU A 455 -48.03 10.83 -89.46
C GLU A 455 -47.14 11.71 -88.57
N GLN A 456 -46.94 12.97 -88.96
CA GLN A 456 -46.13 13.92 -88.20
C GLN A 456 -46.76 14.27 -86.85
N ALA A 457 -48.08 14.47 -86.81
CA ALA A 457 -48.82 14.67 -85.57
C ALA A 457 -48.73 13.42 -84.67
N GLY A 458 -48.81 12.22 -85.23
CA GLY A 458 -48.62 10.97 -84.49
C GLY A 458 -47.26 10.88 -83.80
N LYS A 459 -46.18 11.26 -84.51
CA LYS A 459 -44.83 11.34 -83.92
C LYS A 459 -44.75 12.35 -82.77
N ALA A 460 -45.41 13.50 -82.91
CA ALA A 460 -45.50 14.49 -81.82
C ALA A 460 -46.24 13.92 -80.58
N GLY A 461 -47.34 13.19 -80.80
CA GLY A 461 -48.07 12.51 -79.73
C GLY A 461 -47.23 11.46 -78.99
N GLN A 462 -46.44 10.67 -79.72
CA GLN A 462 -45.49 9.72 -79.11
C GLN A 462 -44.42 10.41 -78.26
N SER A 463 -43.86 11.53 -78.74
CA SER A 463 -42.90 12.32 -77.97
C SER A 463 -43.51 12.87 -76.67
N LEU A 464 -44.76 13.32 -76.70
CA LEU A 464 -45.46 13.80 -75.49
C LEU A 464 -45.73 12.67 -74.49
N ALA A 465 -46.05 11.46 -74.97
CA ALA A 465 -46.18 10.28 -74.12
C ALA A 465 -44.84 9.92 -73.43
N ALA A 466 -43.73 9.93 -74.19
CA ALA A 466 -42.40 9.69 -73.63
C ALA A 466 -41.98 10.76 -72.60
N ILE A 467 -42.31 12.04 -72.83
CA ILE A 467 -42.10 13.11 -71.86
C ILE A 467 -42.86 12.82 -70.56
N THR A 468 -44.13 12.41 -70.67
CA THR A 468 -44.98 12.09 -69.50
C THR A 468 -44.38 10.98 -68.64
N GLU A 469 -43.83 9.92 -69.26
CA GLU A 469 -43.17 8.80 -68.57
C GLU A 469 -41.89 9.25 -67.82
N VAL A 470 -41.02 10.02 -68.49
CA VAL A 470 -39.78 10.53 -67.88
C VAL A 470 -40.09 11.49 -66.73
N VAL A 471 -41.08 12.37 -66.91
CA VAL A 471 -41.52 13.29 -65.86
C VAL A 471 -42.12 12.54 -64.66
N GLY A 472 -42.84 11.44 -64.88
CA GLY A 472 -43.29 10.54 -63.83
C GLY A 472 -42.12 10.00 -62.99
N SER A 473 -41.06 9.53 -63.65
CA SER A 473 -39.83 9.07 -62.98
C SER A 473 -39.15 10.18 -62.16
N ILE A 474 -39.13 11.42 -62.67
CA ILE A 474 -38.58 12.58 -61.94
C ILE A 474 -39.39 12.85 -60.66
N ASN A 475 -40.72 12.74 -60.72
CA ASN A 475 -41.58 12.94 -59.55
C ASN A 475 -41.33 11.89 -58.46
N GLU A 476 -41.17 10.62 -58.84
CA GLU A 476 -40.79 9.56 -57.90
C GLU A 476 -39.40 9.81 -57.27
N MET A 477 -38.42 10.21 -58.09
CA MET A 477 -37.07 10.52 -57.60
C MET A 477 -37.07 11.68 -56.61
N ASN A 478 -37.83 12.74 -56.88
CA ASN A 478 -37.98 13.87 -55.95
C ASN A 478 -38.65 13.47 -54.64
N THR A 479 -39.62 12.54 -54.69
CA THR A 479 -40.24 12.00 -53.47
C THR A 479 -39.21 11.24 -52.62
N GLN A 480 -38.37 10.41 -53.24
CA GLN A 480 -37.28 9.71 -52.54
C GLN A 480 -36.25 10.67 -51.94
N ILE A 481 -35.87 11.74 -52.68
CA ILE A 481 -34.96 12.77 -52.18
C ILE A 481 -35.55 13.48 -50.96
N ALA A 482 -36.85 13.81 -50.98
CA ALA A 482 -37.52 14.44 -49.84
C ALA A 482 -37.50 13.53 -48.60
N THR A 483 -37.81 12.24 -48.76
CA THR A 483 -37.75 11.27 -47.65
C THR A 483 -36.32 11.10 -47.11
N ALA A 484 -35.32 10.99 -47.98
CA ALA A 484 -33.91 10.91 -47.56
C ALA A 484 -33.47 12.18 -46.83
N ALA A 485 -33.96 13.36 -47.23
CA ALA A 485 -33.70 14.61 -46.52
C ALA A 485 -34.35 14.63 -45.12
N GLU A 486 -35.58 14.12 -44.97
CA GLU A 486 -36.20 13.99 -43.64
C GLU A 486 -35.40 13.06 -42.71
N GLU A 487 -34.94 11.92 -43.22
CA GLU A 487 -34.06 11.00 -42.47
C GLU A 487 -32.73 11.67 -42.08
N GLN A 488 -32.10 12.41 -43.01
CA GLN A 488 -30.88 13.17 -42.71
C GLN A 488 -31.11 14.25 -41.66
N SER A 489 -32.29 14.88 -41.63
CA SER A 489 -32.63 15.88 -40.62
C SER A 489 -32.70 15.24 -39.23
N ALA A 490 -33.32 14.06 -39.11
CA ALA A 490 -33.40 13.33 -37.85
C ALA A 490 -32.01 12.92 -37.33
N VAL A 491 -31.14 12.43 -38.23
CA VAL A 491 -29.74 12.10 -37.88
C VAL A 491 -28.97 13.34 -37.45
N ALA A 492 -29.18 14.48 -38.12
CA ALA A 492 -28.51 15.72 -37.75
C ALA A 492 -28.92 16.22 -36.35
N GLU A 493 -30.20 16.11 -35.99
CA GLU A 493 -30.69 16.40 -34.64
C GLU A 493 -30.09 15.47 -33.59
N GLU A 494 -29.99 14.17 -33.88
CA GLU A 494 -29.35 13.20 -32.99
C GLU A 494 -27.88 13.55 -32.74
N ILE A 495 -27.13 13.89 -33.79
CA ILE A 495 -25.74 14.31 -33.68
C ILE A 495 -25.63 15.60 -32.84
N ASN A 496 -26.52 16.57 -33.01
CA ASN A 496 -26.57 17.76 -32.15
C ASN A 496 -26.79 17.39 -30.67
N GLY A 497 -27.65 16.41 -30.39
CA GLY A 497 -27.81 15.85 -29.05
C GLY A 497 -26.54 15.18 -28.51
N ASN A 498 -25.77 14.50 -29.36
CA ASN A 498 -24.48 13.88 -29.01
C ASN A 498 -23.43 14.94 -28.68
N ILE A 499 -23.36 16.01 -29.47
CA ILE A 499 -22.47 17.17 -29.25
C ILE A 499 -22.73 17.82 -27.90
N ALA A 500 -23.99 18.00 -27.51
CA ALA A 500 -24.34 18.54 -26.19
C ALA A 500 -23.81 17.64 -25.06
N ARG A 501 -23.91 16.31 -25.20
CA ARG A 501 -23.37 15.36 -24.21
C ARG A 501 -21.84 15.37 -24.17
N ILE A 502 -21.17 15.49 -25.32
CA ILE A 502 -19.71 15.63 -25.39
C ILE A 502 -19.28 16.89 -24.64
N ASN A 503 -19.98 18.01 -24.83
CA ASN A 503 -19.69 19.26 -24.12
C ASN A 503 -19.82 19.11 -22.59
N GLU A 504 -20.86 18.42 -22.12
CA GLU A 504 -21.04 18.11 -20.69
C GLU A 504 -19.90 17.23 -20.15
N VAL A 505 -19.52 16.16 -20.87
CA VAL A 505 -18.42 15.27 -20.49
C VAL A 505 -17.08 16.01 -20.47
N ALA A 506 -16.82 16.85 -21.47
CA ALA A 506 -15.64 17.69 -21.54
C ALA A 506 -15.58 18.67 -20.35
N SER A 507 -16.70 19.29 -19.99
CA SER A 507 -16.79 20.16 -18.80
C SER A 507 -16.47 19.39 -17.50
N GLN A 508 -17.00 18.18 -17.34
CA GLN A 508 -16.69 17.30 -16.21
C GLN A 508 -15.21 16.90 -16.20
N ALA A 509 -14.63 16.59 -17.36
CA ALA A 509 -13.21 16.26 -17.49
C ALA A 509 -12.30 17.43 -17.12
N ALA A 510 -12.63 18.66 -17.53
CA ALA A 510 -11.92 19.87 -17.10
C ALA A 510 -11.97 20.05 -15.58
N ALA A 511 -13.14 19.88 -14.97
CA ALA A 511 -13.29 19.94 -13.51
C ALA A 511 -12.47 18.85 -12.79
N GLY A 512 -12.49 17.62 -13.30
CA GLY A 512 -11.70 16.50 -12.77
C GLY A 512 -10.19 16.72 -12.89
N ALA A 513 -9.72 17.26 -14.02
CA ALA A 513 -8.33 17.63 -14.21
C ALA A 513 -7.91 18.76 -13.24
N GLN A 514 -8.77 19.74 -13.00
CA GLN A 514 -8.51 20.80 -12.02
C GLN A 514 -8.42 20.24 -10.59
N GLN A 515 -9.31 19.32 -10.22
CA GLN A 515 -9.30 18.70 -8.90
C GLN A 515 -8.05 17.84 -8.68
N THR A 516 -7.63 17.10 -9.72
CA THR A 516 -6.38 16.31 -9.70
C THR A 516 -5.15 17.21 -9.57
N ALA A 517 -5.13 18.35 -10.27
CA ALA A 517 -4.05 19.34 -10.16
C ALA A 517 -3.93 19.89 -8.73
N SER A 518 -5.06 20.27 -8.10
CA SER A 518 -5.08 20.74 -6.71
C SER A 518 -4.64 19.66 -5.71
N ALA A 519 -5.07 18.42 -5.90
CA ALA A 519 -4.63 17.30 -5.05
C ALA A 519 -3.13 17.02 -5.21
N SER A 520 -2.61 17.17 -6.42
CA SER A 520 -1.18 16.98 -6.72
C SER A 520 -0.31 18.04 -6.06
N ASP A 521 -0.76 19.30 -6.06
CA ASP A 521 -0.09 20.41 -5.36
C ASP A 521 -0.04 20.17 -3.85
N GLU A 522 -1.16 19.69 -3.28
CA GLU A 522 -1.22 19.32 -1.86
C GLU A 522 -0.30 18.13 -1.53
N MET A 523 -0.22 17.11 -2.39
CA MET A 523 0.74 16.01 -2.22
C MET A 523 2.19 16.51 -2.26
N ALA A 524 2.53 17.39 -3.21
CA ALA A 524 3.87 17.97 -3.29
C ALA A 524 4.23 18.75 -2.02
N ARG A 525 3.26 19.51 -1.47
CA ARG A 525 3.40 20.21 -0.19
C ARG A 525 3.61 19.25 0.98
N LEU A 526 2.80 18.18 1.09
CA LEU A 526 2.96 17.17 2.13
C LEU A 526 4.31 16.44 2.01
N ALA A 527 4.72 16.08 0.80
CA ALA A 527 5.99 15.43 0.55
C ALA A 527 7.16 16.35 0.94
N SER A 528 7.11 17.64 0.58
CA SER A 528 8.11 18.63 1.03
C SER A 528 8.17 18.76 2.55
N HIS A 529 7.02 18.77 3.23
CA HIS A 529 6.96 18.80 4.69
C HIS A 529 7.55 17.54 5.32
N LEU A 530 7.19 16.34 4.83
CA LEU A 530 7.76 15.08 5.30
C LEU A 530 9.25 15.00 5.02
N GLN A 531 9.72 15.50 3.87
CA GLN A 531 11.13 15.56 3.53
C GLN A 531 11.89 16.42 4.53
N SER A 532 11.31 17.54 4.97
CA SER A 532 11.88 18.38 6.02
C SER A 532 11.92 17.69 7.38
N LEU A 533 10.88 16.95 7.77
CA LEU A 533 10.84 16.18 9.02
C LEU A 533 11.87 15.05 9.03
N VAL A 534 11.93 14.29 7.95
CA VAL A 534 12.88 13.17 7.78
C VAL A 534 14.31 13.68 7.66
N GLY A 535 14.51 14.82 7.00
CA GLY A 535 15.81 15.48 6.86
C GLY A 535 16.42 16.02 8.16
N GLN A 536 15.66 16.03 9.26
CA GLN A 536 16.22 16.27 10.60
C GLN A 536 17.12 15.11 11.03
N PHE A 537 16.83 13.88 10.59
CA PHE A 537 17.63 12.72 10.92
C PHE A 537 18.77 12.56 9.92
N LYS A 538 19.98 12.34 10.44
CA LYS A 538 21.13 11.96 9.62
C LYS A 538 21.15 10.44 9.52
N VAL A 539 20.97 9.94 8.30
CA VAL A 539 20.88 8.52 7.96
C VAL A 539 22.12 8.08 7.21
#